data_AF-A0A6I1VWT2-F1
#
_entry.id   AF-A0A6I1VWT2-F1
#
_cell.length_a   1.000
_cell.length_b   1.000
_cell.length_c   1.000
_cell.angle_alpha   90.00
_cell.angle_beta   90.00
_cell.angle_gamma   90.00
#
_symmetry.space_group_name_H-M   'P 1'
#
loop_
_entity.id
_entity.type
_entity.pdbx_description
1 polymer ?
#
loop_
_entity_poly.entity_id
_entity_poly.type
_entity_poly.pdbx_seq_one_letter_code
_entity_poly.pdbx_strand_id
1 'polypeptide(L)' 'MTALPSNRSVAVVTGAAGELGRAICQRLYKDGLHIVAVDINFSAIEAMAQSL' A
#
# COMPACT_ATOMS: atom_id res chain seq x y z
N MET A 1 -24.63 -8.17 4.39
CA MET A 1 -23.40 -8.40 3.59
C MET A 1 -23.47 -7.51 2.37
N THR A 2 -22.93 -6.30 2.44
CA THR A 2 -22.96 -5.36 1.30
C THR A 2 -21.88 -5.79 0.31
N ALA A 3 -22.26 -6.02 -0.95
CA ALA A 3 -21.33 -6.39 -2.01
C ALA A 3 -20.23 -5.33 -2.14
N LEU A 4 -18.97 -5.77 -2.15
CA LEU A 4 -17.83 -4.88 -2.39
C LEU A 4 -17.91 -4.36 -3.84
N PRO A 5 -17.60 -3.07 -4.08
CA PRO A 5 -17.57 -2.53 -5.44
C PRO A 5 -16.61 -3.36 -6.30
N SER A 6 -17.12 -3.85 -7.44
CA SER A 6 -16.50 -4.89 -8.28
C SER A 6 -15.23 -4.46 -9.03
N ASN A 7 -14.74 -3.24 -8.84
CA ASN A 7 -13.60 -2.70 -9.58
C ASN A 7 -12.69 -1.81 -8.70
N ARG A 8 -12.24 -2.32 -7.55
CA ARG A 8 -11.14 -1.69 -6.80
C ARG A 8 -9.82 -2.15 -7.39
N SER A 9 -9.12 -1.26 -8.10
CA SER A 9 -7.75 -1.51 -8.57
C SER A 9 -6.83 -1.71 -7.36
N VAL A 10 -6.14 -2.87 -7.34
CA VAL A 10 -5.16 -3.23 -6.31
C VAL A 10 -3.77 -3.01 -6.87
N ALA A 11 -2.91 -2.32 -6.11
CA ALA A 11 -1.49 -2.18 -6.41
C ALA A 11 -0.65 -2.98 -5.43
N VAL A 12 0.23 -3.83 -5.95
CA VAL A 12 1.25 -4.54 -5.16
C VAL A 12 2.56 -3.79 -5.30
N VAL A 13 3.15 -3.36 -4.18
CA VAL A 13 4.40 -2.60 -4.16
C VAL A 13 5.44 -3.37 -3.36
N THR A 14 6.53 -3.77 -4.01
CA THR A 14 7.68 -4.41 -3.37
C THR A 14 8.74 -3.38 -2.98
N GLY A 15 9.50 -3.62 -1.90
CA GLY A 15 10.41 -2.60 -1.36
C GLY A 15 9.63 -1.39 -0.81
N ALA A 16 8.38 -1.62 -0.39
CA ALA A 16 7.44 -0.57 -0.03
C ALA A 16 7.88 0.23 1.20
N ALA A 17 8.74 -0.32 2.07
CA ALA A 17 9.23 0.40 3.24
C ALA A 17 10.42 1.32 2.92
N GLY A 18 11.04 1.22 1.74
CA GLY A 18 12.09 2.13 1.29
C GLY A 18 11.56 3.50 0.84
N GLU A 19 12.44 4.48 0.63
CA GLU A 19 12.04 5.87 0.34
C GLU A 19 11.08 6.00 -0.85
N LEU A 20 11.45 5.42 -2.00
CA LEU A 20 10.62 5.44 -3.21
C LEU A 20 9.37 4.58 -3.04
N GLY A 21 9.48 3.41 -2.44
CA GLY A 21 8.35 2.51 -2.19
C GLY A 21 7.25 3.20 -1.38
N ARG A 22 7.63 3.93 -0.32
CA ARG A 22 6.71 4.72 0.50
C ARG A 22 6.02 5.82 -0.31
N ALA A 23 6.78 6.57 -1.10
CA ALA A 23 6.22 7.64 -1.94
C ALA A 23 5.22 7.10 -2.97
N ILE A 24 5.53 5.95 -3.57
CA ILE A 24 4.63 5.25 -4.52
C ILE A 24 3.36 4.80 -3.80
N CYS A 25 3.47 4.11 -2.65
CA CYS A 25 2.32 3.69 -1.85
C CYS A 25 1.42 4.87 -1.50
N GLN A 26 1.98 5.99 -1.01
CA GLN A 26 1.23 7.19 -0.68
C GLN A 26 0.50 7.79 -1.89
N ARG A 27 1.14 7.81 -3.06
CA ARG A 27 0.51 8.36 -4.27
C ARG A 27 -0.65 7.48 -4.73
N LEU A 28 -0.43 6.17 -4.83
CA LEU A 28 -1.46 5.22 -5.27
C LEU A 28 -2.64 5.15 -4.30
N TYR A 29 -2.37 5.25 -3.00
CA TYR A 29 -3.42 5.34 -1.98
C TYR A 29 -4.26 6.61 -2.14
N LYS A 30 -3.62 7.78 -2.36
CA LYS A 30 -4.32 9.04 -2.66
C LYS A 30 -5.14 8.98 -3.94
N ASP A 31 -4.69 8.21 -4.93
CA ASP A 31 -5.41 7.98 -6.18
C ASP A 31 -6.57 6.95 -6.02
N GLY A 32 -6.79 6.44 -4.80
CA GLY A 32 -7.95 5.59 -4.45
C GLY A 32 -7.73 4.09 -4.59
N LEU A 33 -6.48 3.65 -4.81
CA LEU A 33 -6.15 2.24 -4.95
C LEU A 33 -6.03 1.55 -3.59
N HIS A 34 -6.30 0.24 -3.59
CA HIS A 34 -6.01 -0.64 -2.47
C HIS A 34 -4.56 -1.09 -2.58
N ILE A 35 -3.79 -0.95 -1.50
CA ILE A 35 -2.35 -1.20 -1.53
C ILE A 35 -2.03 -2.49 -0.80
N VAL A 36 -1.27 -3.36 -1.46
CA VAL A 36 -0.58 -4.50 -0.84
C VAL A 36 0.90 -4.13 -0.78
N ALA A 37 1.36 -3.75 0.40
CA ALA A 37 2.72 -3.29 0.63
C ALA A 37 3.60 -4.46 1.09
N VAL A 38 4.69 -4.73 0.35
CA VAL A 38 5.58 -5.87 0.58
C VAL A 38 7.00 -5.36 0.78
N ASP A 39 7.63 -5.80 1.86
CA ASP A 39 9.03 -5.52 2.14
C ASP A 39 9.65 -6.68 2.94
N ILE A 40 10.96 -6.86 2.81
CA ILE A 40 11.69 -7.85 3.61
C ILE A 40 11.80 -7.41 5.07
N ASN A 41 11.79 -6.09 5.33
CA ASN A 41 11.83 -5.54 6.67
C ASN A 41 10.41 -5.38 7.23
N PHE A 42 9.95 -6.39 7.97
CA PHE A 42 8.61 -6.42 8.56
C PHE A 42 8.32 -5.21 9.48
N SER A 43 9.25 -4.88 10.38
CA SER A 43 9.06 -3.74 11.30
C SER A 43 8.94 -2.41 10.55
N ALA A 44 9.73 -2.23 9.47
CA ALA A 44 9.66 -1.01 8.67
C ALA A 44 8.36 -0.91 7.86
N ILE A 45 7.82 -2.03 7.35
CA ILE A 45 6.54 -2.00 6.63
C ILE A 45 5.34 -1.84 7.56
N GLU A 46 5.39 -2.42 8.77
CA GLU A 46 4.35 -2.23 9.78
C GLU A 46 4.27 -0.77 10.24
N ALA A 47 5.41 -0.14 10.55
CA ALA A 47 5.47 1.28 10.90
C ALA A 47 4.97 2.18 9.76
N MET A 48 5.30 1.84 8.51
CA MET A 48 4.80 2.57 7.34
C MET A 48 3.29 2.42 7.18
N ALA A 49 2.74 1.21 7.31
CA ALA A 49 1.31 0.96 7.15
C ALA A 49 0.46 1.74 8.15
N GLN A 50 0.97 1.99 9.35
CA GLN A 50 0.32 2.83 10.37
C GLN A 50 0.37 4.34 10.04
N SER A 51 1.16 4.75 9.04
CA SER A 51 1.33 6.16 8.63
C SER A 51 0.55 6.56 7.38
N LEU A 52 -0.16 5.62 6.75
CA LEU A 52 -1.07 5.83 5.61
C LEU A 52 -2.51 6.05 6.09
#